data_AF-A0A1H4NHG9-F1
#
_entry.id   AF-A0A1H4NHG9-F1
#
_cell.length_a   1.000
_cell.length_b   1.000
_cell.length_c   1.000
_cell.angle_alpha   90.00
_cell.angle_beta   90.00
_cell.angle_gamma   90.00
#
_symmetry.space_group_name_H-M   'P 1'
#
loop_
_entity.id
_entity.type
_entity.pdbx_description
1 polymer ?
#
loop_
_entity_poly.entity_id
_entity_poly.type
_entity_poly.pdbx_seq_one_letter_code
_entity_poly.pdbx_strand_id
1 'polypeptide(L)'
;MSEPITISLQGAPQGKGRARAFVRGGHVGHYTPEKTRTYEGMIRTVAMQELGSRPALDEPVEFVLRAVFPVPASWSERKRQQAITGDIKPGKKPDLDNIAKAWNDALNGVVYRDDSLICRMTLDKRYGPQPLVVVTVRPMPTFRDQHHVPNRIASACSDSILSDARIEKEPQRIGGGE
;
A
#
# COMPACT_ATOMS: atom_id res chain seq x y z
N MET A 1 -1.60 -12.63 -15.86
CA MET A 1 -1.43 -12.20 -14.46
C MET A 1 -0.45 -13.15 -13.82
N SER A 2 0.54 -12.61 -13.12
CA SER A 2 1.52 -13.40 -12.37
C SER A 2 0.89 -14.04 -11.12
N GLU A 3 1.58 -15.02 -10.55
CA GLU A 3 1.15 -15.65 -9.29
C GLU A 3 1.42 -14.73 -8.09
N PRO A 4 0.57 -14.77 -7.03
CA PRO A 4 0.84 -14.07 -5.79
C PRO A 4 2.16 -14.50 -5.12
N ILE A 5 2.81 -13.56 -4.44
CA ILE A 5 4.03 -13.80 -3.65
C ILE A 5 3.71 -13.52 -2.20
N THR A 6 3.92 -14.51 -1.32
CA THR A 6 3.72 -14.37 0.12
C THR A 6 5.04 -14.48 0.84
N ILE A 7 5.37 -13.46 1.64
CA ILE A 7 6.58 -13.36 2.45
C ILE A 7 6.18 -13.34 3.91
N SER A 8 6.88 -14.09 4.75
CA SER A 8 6.65 -14.09 6.20
C SER A 8 7.95 -13.91 6.98
N LEU A 9 7.97 -12.96 7.91
CA LEU A 9 9.12 -12.74 8.79
C LEU A 9 8.71 -12.93 10.24
N GLN A 10 9.41 -13.84 10.92
CA GLN A 10 9.21 -14.14 12.33
C GLN A 10 9.73 -12.99 13.22
N GLY A 11 9.05 -12.75 14.33
CA GLY A 11 9.41 -11.72 15.30
C GLY A 11 8.39 -10.60 15.43
N ALA A 12 8.56 -9.75 16.45
CA ALA A 12 7.66 -8.64 16.70
C ALA A 12 7.68 -7.64 15.53
N PRO A 13 6.51 -7.13 15.09
CA PRO A 13 6.45 -6.14 14.02
C PRO A 13 7.28 -4.91 14.36
N GLN A 14 8.13 -4.48 13.42
CA GLN A 14 8.92 -3.26 13.54
C GLN A 14 8.44 -2.25 12.49
N GLY A 15 8.43 -0.98 12.87
CA GLY A 15 8.06 0.11 11.96
C GLY A 15 9.26 0.98 11.64
N LYS A 16 9.25 1.59 10.46
CA LYS A 16 10.20 2.63 10.09
C LYS A 16 9.72 3.95 10.68
N GLY A 17 10.53 4.57 11.54
CA GLY A 17 10.24 5.91 12.04
C GLY A 17 10.24 6.91 10.87
N ARG A 18 9.32 7.89 10.90
CA ARG A 18 9.37 8.99 9.93
C ARG A 18 10.71 9.73 10.06
N ALA A 19 11.26 10.18 8.92
CA ALA A 19 12.50 10.94 8.89
C ALA A 19 12.36 12.15 9.83
N ARG A 20 13.18 12.18 10.88
CA ARG A 20 13.37 13.38 11.68
C ARG A 20 14.53 14.13 11.03
N ALA A 21 14.25 15.31 10.47
CA ALA A 21 15.32 16.16 9.97
C ALA A 21 16.22 16.55 11.14
N PHE A 22 17.52 16.34 10.99
CA PHE A 22 18.52 16.89 11.90
C PHE A 22 19.43 17.81 11.08
N VAL A 23 19.69 19.00 11.63
CA VAL A 23 20.64 19.95 11.05
C VAL A 23 21.98 19.73 11.74
N ARG A 24 23.02 19.43 10.97
CA ARG A 24 24.40 19.36 11.47
C ARG A 24 25.29 20.19 10.54
N GLY A 25 25.91 21.24 11.07
CA GLY A 25 26.77 22.14 10.28
C GLY A 25 26.05 22.81 9.10
N GLY A 26 24.79 23.22 9.26
CA GLY A 26 24.01 23.91 8.24
C GLY A 26 23.39 23.02 7.16
N HIS A 27 23.63 21.70 7.18
CA HIS A 27 23.09 20.76 6.21
C HIS A 27 22.06 19.82 6.85
N VAL A 28 20.95 19.56 6.14
CA VAL A 28 19.95 18.56 6.53
C VAL A 28 20.43 17.19 6.07
N GLY A 29 20.78 16.33 7.02
CA GLY A 29 21.15 14.94 6.75
C GLY A 29 19.98 13.98 6.99
N HIS A 30 19.90 12.91 6.21
CA HIS A 30 19.01 11.77 6.49
C HIS A 30 19.86 10.56 6.91
N TYR A 31 19.76 10.17 8.18
CA TYR A 31 20.38 8.95 8.70
C TYR A 31 19.30 7.93 8.99
N THR A 32 19.34 6.79 8.29
CA THR A 32 18.48 5.65 8.64
C THR A 32 19.15 4.89 9.79
N PRO A 33 18.47 4.72 10.94
CA PRO A 33 19.02 3.99 12.07
C PRO A 33 19.42 2.56 11.67
N GLU A 34 20.53 2.07 12.24
CA GLU A 34 21.07 0.73 11.97
C GLU A 34 20.00 -0.37 12.13
N LYS A 35 19.20 -0.31 13.19
CA LYS A 35 18.09 -1.25 13.45
C LYS A 35 17.09 -1.34 12.30
N THR A 36 16.78 -0.23 11.65
CA THR A 36 15.88 -0.20 10.49
C THR A 36 16.53 -0.86 9.28
N ARG A 37 17.82 -0.60 9.04
CA ARG A 37 18.56 -1.26 7.94
C ARG A 37 18.64 -2.77 8.13
N THR A 38 18.91 -3.23 9.35
CA THR A 38 18.92 -4.67 9.67
C THR A 38 17.56 -5.29 9.43
N TYR A 39 16.47 -4.63 9.84
CA TYR A 39 15.11 -5.15 9.64
C TYR A 39 14.72 -5.22 8.16
N GLU A 40 14.98 -4.17 7.38
CA GLU A 40 14.75 -4.15 5.93
C GLU A 40 15.61 -5.20 5.20
N GLY A 41 16.85 -5.40 5.64
CA GLY A 41 17.74 -6.44 5.13
C GLY A 41 17.19 -7.86 5.36
N MET A 42 16.67 -8.15 6.57
CA MET A 42 16.02 -9.43 6.85
C MET A 42 14.80 -9.67 5.97
N ILE A 43 13.94 -8.65 5.80
CA ILE A 43 12.77 -8.72 4.92
C ILE A 43 13.22 -9.05 3.49
N ARG A 44 14.23 -8.34 2.97
CA ARG A 44 14.77 -8.56 1.62
C ARG A 44 15.30 -9.98 1.45
N THR A 45 16.05 -10.50 2.41
CA THR A 45 16.58 -11.87 2.35
C THR A 45 15.46 -12.90 2.25
N VAL A 46 14.45 -12.80 3.10
CA VAL A 46 13.32 -13.74 3.05
C VAL A 46 12.53 -13.56 1.75
N ALA A 47 12.34 -12.32 1.29
CA ALA A 47 11.65 -12.07 0.03
C ALA A 47 12.38 -12.68 -1.18
N MET A 48 13.71 -12.58 -1.24
CA MET A 48 14.52 -13.20 -2.28
C MET A 48 14.44 -14.73 -2.24
N GLN A 49 14.41 -15.33 -1.04
CA GLN A 49 14.23 -16.77 -0.86
C GLN A 49 12.85 -17.22 -1.38
N GLU A 50 11.79 -16.51 -1.01
CA GLU A 50 10.43 -16.81 -1.48
C GLU A 50 10.28 -16.60 -2.98
N LEU A 51 10.88 -15.55 -3.53
CA LEU A 51 10.82 -15.25 -4.96
C LEU A 51 11.53 -16.32 -5.79
N GLY A 52 12.68 -16.80 -5.32
CA GLY A 52 13.51 -17.77 -6.04
C GLY A 52 14.05 -17.18 -7.35
N SER A 53 13.81 -17.85 -8.46
CA SER A 53 14.18 -17.39 -9.81
C SER A 53 13.10 -16.56 -10.51
N ARG A 54 11.98 -16.29 -9.85
CA ARG A 54 10.88 -15.53 -10.45
C ARG A 54 11.29 -14.06 -10.62
N PRO A 55 10.89 -13.40 -11.72
CA PRO A 55 11.10 -11.96 -11.85
C PRO A 55 10.24 -11.19 -10.85
N ALA A 56 10.66 -9.96 -10.55
CA ALA A 56 9.82 -9.01 -9.84
C ALA A 56 8.54 -8.72 -10.65
N LEU A 57 7.44 -8.48 -9.95
CA LEU A 57 6.16 -8.11 -10.56
C LEU A 57 6.29 -6.75 -11.29
N ASP A 58 5.75 -6.70 -12.50
CA ASP A 58 5.75 -5.52 -13.39
C ASP A 58 4.34 -5.20 -13.89
N GLU A 59 3.35 -5.39 -13.01
CA GLU A 59 1.94 -5.13 -13.27
C GLU A 59 1.30 -4.53 -12.00
N PRO A 60 0.12 -3.87 -12.07
CA PRO A 60 -0.56 -3.36 -10.88
C PRO A 60 -0.81 -4.45 -9.84
N VAL A 61 -0.49 -4.15 -8.58
CA VAL A 61 -0.61 -5.11 -7.47
C VAL A 61 -1.44 -4.60 -6.30
N GLU A 62 -1.99 -5.55 -5.56
CA GLU A 62 -2.49 -5.34 -4.21
C GLU A 62 -1.46 -5.83 -3.20
N PHE A 63 -1.15 -4.97 -2.22
CA PHE A 63 -0.28 -5.25 -1.10
C PHE A 63 -1.13 -5.55 0.15
N VAL A 64 -1.11 -6.80 0.61
CA VAL A 64 -1.84 -7.24 1.80
C VAL A 64 -0.84 -7.49 2.93
N LEU A 65 -0.91 -6.72 4.01
CA LEU A 65 -0.02 -6.88 5.17
C LEU A 65 -0.82 -7.20 6.41
N ARG A 66 -0.33 -8.22 7.12
CA ARG A 66 -0.84 -8.62 8.42
C ARG A 66 0.26 -8.65 9.46
N ALA A 67 0.15 -7.76 10.45
CA ALA A 67 1.07 -7.67 11.56
C ALA A 67 0.52 -8.38 12.80
N VAL A 68 1.20 -9.45 13.23
CA VAL A 68 0.85 -10.22 14.42
C VAL A 68 1.73 -9.79 15.59
N PHE A 69 1.11 -9.15 16.58
CA PHE A 69 1.77 -8.70 17.80
C PHE A 69 1.75 -9.79 18.88
N PRO A 70 2.79 -9.85 19.74
CA PRO A 70 2.77 -10.76 20.87
C PRO A 70 1.70 -10.32 21.89
N VAL A 71 0.96 -11.29 22.40
CA VAL A 71 0.05 -11.10 23.54
C VAL A 71 0.91 -10.80 24.78
N PRO A 72 0.65 -9.72 25.53
CA PRO A 72 1.42 -9.44 26.74
C PRO A 72 1.27 -10.57 27.78
N ALA A 73 2.39 -11.12 28.25
CA ALA A 73 2.39 -12.20 29.24
C ALA A 73 1.75 -11.80 30.58
N SER A 74 1.80 -10.51 30.91
CA SER A 74 1.19 -9.94 32.13
C SER A 74 -0.34 -9.87 32.08
N TRP A 75 -0.97 -10.09 30.93
CA TRP A 75 -2.43 -10.11 30.84
C TRP A 75 -2.99 -11.38 31.47
N SER A 76 -4.16 -11.26 32.10
CA SER A 76 -4.92 -12.41 32.60
C SER A 76 -5.28 -13.37 31.47
N GLU A 77 -5.48 -14.65 31.78
CA GLU A 77 -5.81 -15.68 30.79
C GLU A 77 -7.04 -15.30 29.95
N ARG A 78 -8.10 -14.80 30.58
CA ARG A 78 -9.29 -14.29 29.88
C ARG A 78 -8.93 -13.22 28.85
N LYS A 79 -8.09 -12.26 29.22
CA LYS A 79 -7.69 -11.16 28.33
C LYS A 79 -6.75 -11.64 27.22
N ARG A 80 -5.90 -12.64 27.50
CA ARG A 80 -5.09 -13.30 26.47
C ARG A 80 -5.96 -14.03 25.45
N GLN A 81 -6.97 -14.77 25.90
CA GLN A 81 -7.91 -15.45 25.02
C GLN A 81 -8.72 -14.47 24.15
N GLN A 82 -9.17 -13.35 24.73
CA GLN A 82 -9.82 -12.25 23.98
C GLN A 82 -8.89 -11.63 22.92
N ALA A 83 -7.58 -11.55 23.20
CA ALA A 83 -6.60 -11.09 22.22
C ALA A 83 -6.42 -12.08 21.06
N ILE A 84 -6.38 -13.39 21.37
CA ILE A 84 -6.20 -14.46 20.37
C ILE A 84 -7.43 -14.59 19.47
N THR A 85 -8.63 -14.51 20.06
CA THR A 85 -9.92 -14.58 19.33
C THR A 85 -10.21 -13.31 18.52
N GLY A 86 -9.52 -12.21 18.82
CA GLY A 86 -9.60 -10.97 18.06
C GLY A 86 -10.56 -9.92 18.63
N ASP A 87 -11.18 -10.20 19.79
CA ASP A 87 -12.01 -9.24 20.55
C ASP A 87 -11.19 -8.01 20.99
N ILE A 88 -9.89 -8.20 21.23
CA ILE A 88 -8.95 -7.12 21.55
C ILE A 88 -7.93 -6.97 20.43
N LYS A 89 -7.73 -5.74 19.95
CA LYS A 89 -6.77 -5.41 18.87
C LYS A 89 -5.49 -4.72 19.40
N PRO A 90 -4.33 -4.84 18.72
CA PRO A 90 -3.09 -4.20 19.14
C PRO A 90 -3.07 -2.70 18.79
N GLY A 91 -3.71 -1.88 19.62
CA GLY A 91 -3.71 -0.42 19.53
C GLY A 91 -2.40 0.25 20.00
N LYS A 92 -1.25 -0.40 19.81
CA LYS A 92 0.07 0.09 20.27
C LYS A 92 1.06 0.28 19.10
N LYS A 93 2.16 0.98 19.40
CA LYS A 93 3.31 1.15 18.47
C LYS A 93 3.98 -0.21 18.16
N PRO A 94 4.68 -0.33 17.01
CA PRO A 94 4.74 0.66 15.93
C PRO A 94 3.41 0.83 15.20
N ASP A 95 3.17 2.01 14.63
CA ASP A 95 1.96 2.31 13.85
C ASP A 95 1.87 1.44 12.60
N LEU A 96 0.65 1.20 12.10
CA LEU A 96 0.43 0.31 10.97
C LEU A 96 1.07 0.86 9.67
N ASP A 97 1.00 2.18 9.46
CA ASP A 97 1.65 2.86 8.34
C ASP A 97 3.18 2.74 8.41
N ASN A 98 3.76 2.85 9.60
CA ASN A 98 5.20 2.69 9.81
C ASN A 98 5.68 1.25 9.56
N ILE A 99 4.87 0.24 9.92
CA ILE A 99 5.15 -1.17 9.57
C ILE A 99 5.07 -1.35 8.05
N ALA A 100 3.97 -0.88 7.44
CA ALA A 100 3.79 -0.96 5.99
C ALA A 100 4.90 -0.26 5.23
N LYS A 101 5.39 0.89 5.72
CA LYS A 101 6.52 1.60 5.13
C LYS A 101 7.82 0.79 5.19
N ALA A 102 8.13 0.17 6.32
CA ALA A 102 9.33 -0.67 6.44
C ALA A 102 9.30 -1.84 5.44
N TRP A 103 8.14 -2.47 5.28
CA TRP A 103 7.95 -3.56 4.33
C TRP A 103 7.97 -3.08 2.87
N ASN A 104 7.27 -1.99 2.55
CA ASN A 104 7.26 -1.45 1.19
C ASN A 104 8.67 -1.04 0.75
N ASP A 105 9.39 -0.28 1.57
CA ASP A 105 10.76 0.15 1.28
C ASP A 105 11.72 -1.06 1.09
N ALA A 106 11.54 -2.14 1.85
CA ALA A 106 12.38 -3.35 1.76
C ALA A 106 12.11 -4.19 0.51
N LEU A 107 10.83 -4.28 0.10
CA LEU A 107 10.37 -5.11 -1.02
C LEU A 107 10.46 -4.39 -2.38
N ASN A 108 10.60 -3.06 -2.39
CA ASN A 108 10.76 -2.28 -3.61
C ASN A 108 12.02 -2.69 -4.39
N GLY A 109 11.85 -2.91 -5.70
CA GLY A 109 12.89 -3.44 -6.59
C GLY A 109 13.25 -4.90 -6.36
N VAL A 110 12.55 -5.60 -5.45
CA VAL A 110 12.75 -7.03 -5.15
C VAL A 110 11.52 -7.84 -5.57
N VAL A 111 10.36 -7.54 -4.97
CA VAL A 111 9.10 -8.26 -5.24
C VAL A 111 8.31 -7.62 -6.37
N TYR A 112 8.38 -6.30 -6.48
CA TYR A 112 7.82 -5.50 -7.59
C TYR A 112 8.88 -4.52 -8.05
N ARG A 113 8.83 -4.14 -9.33
CA ARG A 113 9.82 -3.24 -9.93
C ARG A 113 9.86 -1.88 -9.23
N ASP A 114 8.69 -1.32 -8.94
CA ASP A 114 8.53 0.02 -8.39
C ASP A 114 7.29 0.06 -7.48
N ASP A 115 7.33 0.83 -6.40
CA ASP A 115 6.23 0.92 -5.43
C ASP A 115 5.01 1.66 -5.99
N SER A 116 5.17 2.41 -7.09
CA SER A 116 4.05 2.95 -7.87
C SER A 116 3.10 1.89 -8.44
N LEU A 117 3.54 0.63 -8.54
CA LEU A 117 2.68 -0.48 -8.97
C LEU A 117 1.65 -0.89 -7.91
N ILE A 118 1.79 -0.44 -6.65
CA ILE A 118 0.84 -0.76 -5.58
C ILE A 118 -0.41 0.11 -5.74
N CYS A 119 -1.48 -0.46 -6.31
CA CYS A 119 -2.76 0.22 -6.52
C CYS A 119 -3.76 0.01 -5.37
N ARG A 120 -3.51 -0.96 -4.48
CA ARG A 120 -4.34 -1.22 -3.30
C ARG A 120 -3.48 -1.71 -2.14
N MET A 121 -3.78 -1.24 -0.93
CA MET A 121 -3.19 -1.76 0.30
C MET A 121 -4.28 -2.21 1.26
N THR A 122 -4.15 -3.43 1.78
CA THR A 122 -5.00 -3.98 2.84
C THR A 122 -4.12 -4.27 4.05
N LEU A 123 -4.30 -3.52 5.14
CA LEU A 123 -3.41 -3.55 6.30
C LEU A 123 -4.18 -3.91 7.57
N ASP A 124 -3.70 -4.89 8.34
CA ASP A 124 -4.31 -5.22 9.63
C ASP A 124 -3.30 -5.54 10.74
N LYS A 125 -3.70 -5.21 11.98
CA LYS A 125 -3.01 -5.63 13.21
C LYS A 125 -3.88 -6.63 13.95
N ARG A 126 -3.25 -7.69 14.45
CA ARG A 126 -3.87 -8.62 15.39
C ARG A 126 -2.88 -9.07 16.45
N TYR A 127 -3.40 -9.56 17.57
CA TYR A 127 -2.58 -10.34 18.48
C TYR A 127 -2.49 -11.79 17.99
N GLY A 128 -1.45 -12.49 18.42
CA GLY A 128 -1.32 -13.92 18.17
C GLY A 128 -0.30 -14.56 19.11
N PRO A 129 -0.29 -15.90 19.16
CA PRO A 129 0.64 -16.65 20.01
C PRO A 129 2.08 -16.49 19.57
N GLN A 130 2.31 -16.41 18.26
CA GLN A 130 3.62 -16.20 17.66
C GLN A 130 3.66 -14.85 16.94
N PRO A 131 4.58 -13.94 17.32
CA PRO A 131 4.71 -12.66 16.65
C PRO A 131 5.39 -12.86 15.29
N LEU A 132 4.78 -12.29 14.25
CA LEU A 132 5.29 -12.33 12.89
C LEU A 132 4.58 -11.27 12.03
N VAL A 133 5.14 -10.96 10.86
CA VAL A 133 4.44 -10.19 9.84
C VAL A 133 4.37 -11.03 8.57
N VAL A 134 3.18 -11.09 7.97
CA VAL A 134 2.96 -11.70 6.66
C VAL A 134 2.60 -10.61 5.67
N VAL A 135 3.24 -10.62 4.51
CA VAL A 135 2.88 -9.78 3.37
C VAL A 135 2.59 -10.67 2.18
N THR A 136 1.44 -10.47 1.56
CA THR A 136 1.09 -11.06 0.27
C THR A 136 0.97 -9.94 -0.75
N VAL A 137 1.75 -10.03 -1.82
CA VAL A 137 1.63 -9.16 -3.00
C VAL A 137 0.98 -9.98 -4.10
N ARG A 138 -0.12 -9.49 -4.67
CA ARG A 138 -0.85 -10.19 -5.73
C ARG A 138 -1.19 -9.24 -6.88
N PRO A 139 -1.07 -9.69 -8.15
CA PRO A 139 -1.56 -8.91 -9.28
C PRO A 139 -3.04 -8.57 -9.16
N MET A 140 -3.40 -7.38 -9.59
CA MET A 140 -4.78 -6.92 -9.64
C MET A 140 -5.35 -7.10 -11.05
N PRO A 141 -6.55 -7.69 -11.18
CA PRO A 141 -7.23 -7.73 -12.47
C PRO A 141 -7.56 -6.29 -12.90
N THR A 142 -7.27 -5.96 -14.15
CA THR A 142 -7.63 -4.65 -14.69
C THR A 142 -9.14 -4.56 -14.88
N PHE A 143 -9.70 -3.34 -14.96
CA PHE A 143 -11.14 -3.16 -15.17
C PHE A 143 -11.64 -3.84 -16.46
N ARG A 144 -10.76 -4.03 -17.46
CA ARG A 144 -11.07 -4.77 -18.69
C ARG A 144 -11.22 -6.28 -18.47
N ASP A 145 -10.54 -6.84 -17.48
CA ASP A 145 -10.59 -8.27 -17.16
C ASP A 145 -11.81 -8.62 -16.29
N GLN A 146 -12.35 -7.65 -15.56
CA GLN A 146 -13.50 -7.83 -14.66
C GLN A 146 -14.85 -7.69 -15.37
N HIS A 147 -14.86 -7.12 -16.57
CA HIS A 147 -16.06 -6.95 -17.38
C HIS A 147 -15.78 -7.40 -18.82
N HIS A 148 -16.25 -8.60 -19.17
CA HIS A 148 -16.68 -8.88 -20.54
C HIS A 148 -17.84 -7.92 -20.82
N VAL A 149 -17.52 -6.70 -21.27
CA VAL A 149 -18.51 -5.78 -21.81
C VAL A 149 -18.85 -6.33 -23.20
N PRO A 150 -20.02 -6.93 -23.43
CA PRO A 150 -20.41 -7.26 -24.79
C PRO A 150 -20.34 -5.97 -25.62
N ASN A 151 -19.68 -6.09 -26.76
CA ASN A 151 -19.37 -5.01 -27.69
C ASN A 151 -20.64 -4.24 -28.10
N ARG A 152 -21.06 -3.26 -27.30
CA ARG A 152 -22.20 -2.37 -27.58
C ARG A 152 -21.98 -0.93 -27.12
N ILE A 153 -20.72 -0.52 -26.93
CA ILE A 153 -20.36 0.90 -26.78
C ILE A 153 -19.15 1.21 -27.67
N ALA A 154 -19.28 0.91 -28.96
CA ALA A 154 -18.39 1.42 -30.01
C ALA A 154 -19.16 2.21 -31.08
N SER A 155 -20.40 2.66 -30.79
CA SER A 155 -21.25 3.38 -31.76
C SER A 155 -21.91 4.66 -31.21
N ALA A 156 -21.60 5.11 -29.99
CA ALA A 156 -22.26 6.29 -29.41
C ALA A 156 -21.32 7.48 -29.10
N CYS A 157 -20.04 7.40 -29.49
CA CYS A 157 -19.11 8.51 -29.38
C CYS A 157 -18.45 8.76 -30.75
N SER A 158 -19.24 9.19 -31.72
CA SER A 158 -18.70 9.77 -32.96
C SER A 158 -19.46 11.01 -33.44
N ASP A 159 -20.65 11.31 -32.91
CA ASP A 159 -21.49 12.39 -33.46
C ASP A 159 -21.82 13.56 -32.49
N SER A 160 -21.18 13.69 -31.32
CA SER A 160 -21.57 14.75 -30.36
C SER A 160 -20.50 15.80 -30.01
N ILE A 161 -19.39 15.91 -30.76
CA ILE A 161 -18.34 16.93 -30.48
C ILE A 161 -18.29 18.04 -31.56
N LEU A 162 -19.25 18.13 -32.48
CA LEU A 162 -19.23 19.14 -33.56
C LEU A 162 -20.46 20.04 -33.72
N SER A 163 -21.40 20.10 -32.77
CA SER A 163 -22.61 20.94 -32.91
C SER A 163 -22.74 22.16 -31.99
N ASP A 164 -21.91 22.33 -30.94
CA ASP A 164 -22.14 23.38 -29.93
C ASP A 164 -21.33 24.67 -30.15
N ALA A 165 -20.89 24.95 -31.38
CA ALA A 165 -20.28 26.22 -31.76
C ALA A 165 -21.20 27.09 -32.63
N ARG A 166 -22.49 27.19 -32.28
CA ARG A 166 -23.39 28.25 -32.77
C ARG A 166 -24.41 28.62 -31.71
N ILE A 167 -24.12 29.64 -30.92
CA ILE A 167 -25.18 30.47 -30.34
C ILE A 167 -25.06 31.85 -30.99
N GLU A 168 -26.10 32.15 -31.74
CA GLU A 168 -26.33 33.38 -32.48
C GLU A 168 -26.45 34.57 -31.53
N LYS A 169 -26.00 35.72 -32.04
CA LYS A 169 -26.28 37.05 -31.51
C LYS A 169 -27.79 37.29 -31.49
N GLU A 170 -28.30 38.03 -30.50
CA GLU A 170 -29.24 39.11 -30.78
C GLU A 170 -29.17 40.24 -29.73
N PRO A 171 -29.51 41.49 -30.12
CA PRO A 171 -29.13 42.72 -29.43
C PRO A 171 -30.29 43.31 -28.61
N GLN A 172 -30.00 44.19 -27.63
CA GLN A 172 -30.87 45.34 -27.35
C GLN A 172 -30.08 46.58 -26.89
N ARG A 173 -30.34 47.69 -27.60
CA ARG A 173 -30.15 49.10 -27.18
C ARG A 173 -30.91 49.33 -25.85
N ILE A 174 -30.73 50.39 -25.04
CA ILE A 174 -30.91 51.82 -25.31
C ILE A 174 -30.52 52.65 -24.05
N GLY A 175 -30.11 53.91 -24.28
CA GLY A 175 -30.15 55.05 -23.34
C GLY A 175 -28.77 55.55 -22.91
N GLY A 176 -28.29 56.76 -23.18
CA GLY A 176 -28.91 58.01 -23.59
C GLY A 176 -28.74 59.10 -22.51
N GLY A 177 -28.05 60.21 -22.84
CA GLY A 177 -27.97 61.48 -22.07
C GLY A 177 -26.92 61.48 -20.94
N GLU A 178 -26.10 62.51 -20.73
CA GLU A 178 -25.96 63.88 -21.24
C GLU A 178 -24.47 64.23 -21.41
#